data_AF-A0A918HI46-F1
#
_entry.id   AF-A0A918HI46-F1
#
_cell.length_a   1.000
_cell.length_b   1.000
_cell.length_c   1.000
_cell.angle_alpha   90.00
_cell.angle_beta   90.00
_cell.angle_gamma   90.00
#
_symmetry.space_group_name_H-M   'P 1'
#
loop_
_entity.id
_entity.type
_entity.pdbx_description
1 polymer ?
#
loop_
_entity_poly.entity_id
_entity_poly.type
_entity_poly.pdbx_seq_one_letter_code
_entity_poly.pdbx_strand_id
1 'polypeptide(L)'
;MTSRDPYGSLAPHIPADDYRRAQATGQPVVIVVHTTDRTGRPLSAYLYPLAVAGAGAIGVFATVAAFLALLDTAVHTAVQIAAATGPVSIGGLSLKLFGSKR
;
A
#
# COMPACT_ATOMS: atom_id res chain seq x y z
N MET A 1 -41.78 -12.21 29.76
CA MET A 1 -40.72 -11.32 30.25
C MET A 1 -39.51 -11.49 29.34
N THR A 2 -39.30 -10.55 28.43
CA THR A 2 -38.24 -10.60 27.42
C THR A 2 -37.00 -9.93 28.00
N SER A 3 -36.07 -10.72 28.52
CA SER A 3 -34.76 -10.23 28.95
C SER A 3 -33.98 -9.81 27.71
N ARG A 4 -33.66 -8.51 27.59
CA ARG A 4 -32.66 -8.02 26.62
C ARG A 4 -31.30 -8.21 27.26
N ASP A 5 -30.48 -9.08 26.70
CA ASP A 5 -29.11 -9.27 27.19
C ASP A 5 -28.30 -7.99 27.00
N PRO A 6 -27.60 -7.51 28.06
CA PRO A 6 -26.64 -6.43 27.93
C PRO A 6 -25.43 -6.93 27.14
N TYR A 7 -25.09 -6.20 26.09
CA TYR A 7 -24.02 -6.52 25.16
C TYR A 7 -22.69 -6.80 25.88
N GLY A 8 -22.23 -8.04 25.77
CA GLY A 8 -20.80 -8.39 25.70
C GLY A 8 -20.02 -8.51 27.01
N SER A 9 -20.65 -8.54 28.18
CA SER A 9 -19.93 -8.72 29.46
C SER A 9 -20.38 -9.93 30.28
N LEU A 10 -21.39 -10.66 29.82
CA LEU A 10 -21.82 -11.90 30.48
C LEU A 10 -21.12 -13.07 29.81
N ALA A 11 -20.51 -13.93 30.63
CA ALA A 11 -20.11 -15.26 30.18
C ALA A 11 -21.30 -15.95 29.49
N PRO A 12 -21.09 -16.80 28.47
CA PRO A 12 -22.16 -17.46 27.74
C PRO A 12 -23.20 -18.04 28.71
N HIS A 13 -24.40 -17.46 28.72
CA HIS A 13 -25.45 -17.94 29.60
C HIS A 13 -25.96 -19.25 29.00
N ILE A 14 -25.73 -20.35 29.72
CA ILE A 14 -26.29 -21.65 29.33
C ILE A 14 -27.49 -21.88 30.26
N PRO A 15 -28.72 -22.01 29.71
CA PRO A 15 -29.90 -22.26 30.51
C PRO A 15 -29.74 -23.48 31.41
N ALA A 16 -30.16 -23.39 32.68
CA ALA A 16 -30.02 -24.48 33.64
C ALA A 16 -30.76 -25.76 33.22
N ASP A 17 -31.82 -25.62 32.42
CA ASP A 17 -32.62 -26.74 31.92
C ASP A 17 -31.87 -27.56 30.87
N ASP A 18 -30.96 -26.95 30.12
CA ASP A 18 -30.10 -27.67 29.17
C ASP A 18 -29.12 -28.59 29.90
N TYR A 19 -28.55 -28.13 31.02
CA TYR A 19 -27.73 -28.97 31.90
C TYR A 19 -28.52 -30.10 32.53
N ARG A 20 -29.72 -29.82 33.05
CA ARG A 20 -30.58 -30.85 33.67
C ARG A 20 -31.00 -31.92 32.66
N ARG A 21 -31.35 -31.51 31.44
CA ARG A 21 -31.69 -32.43 30.36
C ARG A 21 -30.50 -33.28 29.95
N ALA A 22 -29.33 -32.67 29.77
CA ALA A 22 -28.09 -33.38 29.45
C ALA A 22 -27.72 -34.41 30.52
N GLN A 23 -27.85 -34.05 31.80
CA GLN A 23 -27.62 -34.97 32.92
C GLN A 23 -28.61 -36.14 32.94
N ALA A 24 -29.90 -35.89 32.65
CA ALA A 24 -30.93 -36.93 32.64
C ALA A 24 -30.81 -37.89 31.44
N THR A 25 -30.27 -37.41 30.32
CA THR A 25 -30.19 -38.18 29.06
C THR A 25 -28.79 -38.72 28.77
N GLY A 26 -27.80 -38.37 29.58
CA GLY A 26 -26.39 -38.70 29.33
C GLY A 26 -25.80 -38.02 28.09
N GLN A 27 -26.48 -37.02 27.52
CA GLN A 27 -26.02 -36.31 26.33
C GLN A 27 -24.94 -35.27 26.69
N PRO A 28 -23.90 -35.10 25.87
CA PRO A 28 -22.85 -34.12 26.13
C PRO A 28 -23.31 -32.68 25.85
N VAL A 29 -22.92 -31.74 26.72
CA VAL A 29 -23.10 -30.30 26.49
C VAL A 29 -21.84 -29.72 25.85
N VAL A 30 -21.93 -29.22 24.62
CA VAL A 30 -20.82 -28.60 23.90
C VAL A 30 -20.96 -27.09 23.96
N ILE A 31 -19.97 -26.42 24.57
CA ILE A 31 -19.93 -24.96 24.70
C ILE A 31 -18.98 -24.40 23.65
N VAL A 32 -19.52 -23.73 22.63
CA VAL A 32 -18.73 -23.04 21.62
C VAL A 32 -18.59 -21.58 22.03
N VAL A 33 -17.40 -21.21 22.51
CA VAL A 33 -17.06 -19.82 22.79
C VAL A 33 -16.43 -19.22 21.54
N HIS A 34 -17.17 -18.37 20.84
CA HIS A 34 -16.60 -17.55 19.78
C HIS A 34 -15.75 -16.44 20.43
N THR A 35 -14.44 -16.61 20.42
CA THR A 35 -13.51 -15.51 20.71
C THR A 35 -13.47 -14.59 19.49
N THR A 36 -14.54 -13.83 19.26
CA THR A 36 -14.39 -12.61 18.45
C THR A 36 -13.54 -11.67 19.26
N ASP A 37 -12.25 -11.63 18.93
CA ASP A 37 -11.28 -10.71 19.51
C ASP A 37 -11.73 -9.29 19.16
N ARG A 38 -12.59 -8.71 20.01
CA ARG A 38 -13.26 -7.43 19.75
C ARG A 38 -12.29 -6.26 19.74
N THR A 39 -11.06 -6.51 20.20
CA THR A 39 -9.94 -5.57 20.31
C THR A 39 -8.99 -5.65 19.11
N GLY A 40 -9.13 -6.65 18.23
CA GLY A 40 -8.31 -6.78 17.03
C GLY A 40 -8.65 -5.70 16.00
N ARG A 41 -7.66 -4.89 15.60
CA ARG A 41 -7.86 -3.95 14.48
C ARG A 41 -8.08 -4.74 13.18
N PRO A 42 -9.09 -4.43 12.37
CA PRO A 42 -9.31 -5.13 11.12
C PRO A 42 -8.12 -4.90 10.18
N LEU A 43 -7.67 -5.95 9.48
CA LEU A 43 -6.54 -5.88 8.54
C LEU A 43 -6.71 -4.77 7.50
N SER A 44 -7.96 -4.48 7.12
CA SER A 44 -8.32 -3.39 6.21
C SER A 44 -7.81 -2.01 6.65
N ALA A 45 -7.66 -1.78 7.96
CA ALA A 45 -7.14 -0.52 8.49
C ALA A 45 -5.67 -0.27 8.10
N TYR A 46 -4.91 -1.32 7.77
CA TYR A 46 -3.51 -1.22 7.36
C TYR A 46 -3.33 -1.16 5.84
N LEU A 47 -4.32 -1.57 5.06
CA LEU A 47 -4.25 -1.58 3.59
C LEU A 47 -4.23 -0.17 3.02
N TYR A 48 -5.02 0.74 3.59
CA TYR A 48 -5.07 2.14 3.12
C TYR A 48 -3.73 2.88 3.23
N PRO A 49 -3.08 2.95 4.41
CA PRO A 49 -1.78 3.64 4.51
C PRO A 49 -0.69 2.95 3.69
N LEU A 50 -0.73 1.61 3.56
CA LEU A 50 0.22 0.89 2.71
C LEU A 50 0.04 1.23 1.23
N ALA A 51 -1.21 1.33 0.75
CA ALA A 51 -1.52 1.71 -0.61
C ALA A 51 -1.05 3.15 -0.91
N VAL A 52 -1.29 4.09 0.01
CA VAL A 52 -0.84 5.49 -0.13
C VAL A 52 0.68 5.58 -0.15
N ALA A 53 1.37 4.89 0.77
CA ALA A 53 2.82 4.86 0.82
C ALA A 53 3.43 4.23 -0.46
N GLY A 54 2.85 3.12 -0.92
CA GLY A 54 3.27 2.45 -2.15
C GLY A 54 3.08 3.32 -3.39
N ALA A 55 1.92 3.95 -3.54
CA ALA A 55 1.63 4.86 -4.65
C ALA A 55 2.57 6.06 -4.65
N GLY A 56 2.85 6.66 -3.49
CA GLY A 56 3.79 7.77 -3.35
C GLY A 56 5.21 7.38 -3.75
N ALA A 57 5.71 6.24 -3.28
CA ALA A 57 7.04 5.75 -3.64
C ALA A 57 7.16 5.51 -5.15
N ILE A 58 6.20 4.79 -5.74
CA ILE A 58 6.17 4.52 -7.19
C ILE A 58 6.11 5.83 -7.98
N GLY A 59 5.29 6.80 -7.54
CA GLY A 59 5.17 8.10 -8.20
C GLY A 59 6.48 8.88 -8.21
N VAL A 60 7.22 8.92 -7.10
CA VAL A 60 8.52 9.59 -7.02
C VAL A 60 9.54 8.90 -7.94
N PHE A 61 9.65 7.58 -7.87
CA PHE A 61 10.57 6.82 -8.73
C PHE A 61 10.23 7.00 -10.21
N ALA A 62 8.95 6.95 -10.58
CA ALA A 62 8.50 7.17 -11.94
C ALA A 62 8.81 8.60 -12.43
N THR A 63 8.65 9.60 -11.56
CA THR A 63 8.97 11.00 -11.89
C THR A 63 10.47 11.17 -12.15
N VAL A 64 11.32 10.61 -11.29
CA VAL A 64 12.78 10.65 -11.48
C VAL A 64 13.18 9.90 -12.75
N ALA A 65 12.60 8.72 -13.00
CA ALA A 65 12.86 7.95 -14.20
C ALA A 65 12.43 8.71 -15.47
N ALA A 66 11.25 9.32 -15.47
CA ALA A 66 10.75 10.12 -16.58
C ALA A 66 11.65 11.34 -16.84
N PHE A 67 12.10 12.01 -15.79
CA PHE A 67 13.02 13.14 -15.90
C PHE A 67 14.35 12.74 -16.52
N LEU A 68 14.95 11.64 -16.06
CA LEU A 68 16.19 11.10 -16.61
C LEU A 68 16.02 10.67 -18.06
N ALA A 69 14.90 10.00 -18.40
CA ALA A 69 14.60 9.61 -19.78
C ALA A 69 14.47 10.83 -20.71
N LEU A 70 13.87 11.91 -20.22
CA LEU A 70 13.73 13.15 -20.98
C LEU A 70 15.10 13.81 -21.24
N LEU A 71 15.95 13.87 -20.21
CA LEU A 71 17.32 14.36 -20.35
C LEU A 71 18.15 13.52 -21.31
N ASP A 72 18.08 12.19 -21.19
CA ASP A 72 18.80 11.26 -22.05
C ASP A 72 18.38 11.43 -23.52
N THR A 73 17.08 11.53 -23.78
CA THR A 73 16.54 11.77 -25.13
C THR A 73 17.01 13.11 -25.68
N ALA A 74 17.02 14.16 -24.84
CA ALA A 74 17.48 15.49 -25.24
C ALA A 74 18.98 15.49 -25.58
N VAL A 75 19.81 14.85 -24.77
CA VAL A 75 21.25 14.73 -25.00
C VAL A 75 21.52 13.93 -26.27
N HIS A 76 20.88 12.77 -26.44
CA HIS A 76 21.02 11.96 -27.65
C HIS A 76 20.68 12.76 -28.91
N THR A 77 19.59 13.52 -28.87
CA THR A 77 19.18 14.37 -29.99
C THR A 77 20.18 15.49 -30.24
N ALA A 78 20.67 16.17 -29.20
CA ALA A 78 21.66 17.24 -29.31
C ALA A 78 22.99 16.73 -29.88
N VAL A 79 23.44 15.54 -29.44
CA VAL A 79 24.64 14.89 -29.96
C VAL A 79 24.46 14.49 -31.42
N GLN A 80 23.30 13.94 -31.80
CA GLN A 80 23.00 13.64 -33.20
C GLN A 80 22.99 14.88 -34.08
N ILE A 81 22.39 15.98 -33.61
CA ILE A 81 22.39 17.26 -34.34
C ILE A 81 23.82 17.81 -34.45
N ALA A 82 24.60 17.79 -33.37
CA ALA A 82 25.99 18.25 -33.41
C ALA A 82 26.86 17.40 -34.36
N ALA A 83 26.64 16.08 -34.38
CA ALA A 83 27.33 15.17 -35.28
C ALA A 83 26.92 15.36 -36.75
N ALA A 84 25.64 15.67 -37.01
CA ALA A 84 25.12 15.88 -38.36
C ALA A 84 25.42 17.28 -38.93
N THR A 85 25.54 18.30 -38.09
CA THR A 85 25.53 19.71 -38.54
C THR A 85 26.89 20.42 -38.42
N GLY A 86 27.91 19.81 -37.79
CA GLY A 86 29.11 20.55 -37.39
C GLY A 86 28.77 21.61 -36.31
N PRO A 87 29.65 22.57 -35.99
CA PRO A 87 29.48 23.49 -34.86
C PRO A 87 28.13 24.22 -34.89
N VAL A 88 27.21 23.84 -34.01
CA VAL A 88 25.85 24.38 -33.96
C VAL A 88 25.91 25.81 -33.44
N SER A 89 25.62 26.77 -34.32
CA SER A 89 25.46 28.18 -33.98
C SER A 89 23.98 28.53 -33.91
N ILE A 90 23.50 28.97 -32.75
CA ILE A 90 22.16 29.57 -32.60
C ILE A 90 22.38 31.04 -32.24
N GLY A 91 21.94 31.96 -33.11
CA GLY A 91 21.99 33.40 -32.84
C GLY A 91 23.39 34.02 -32.76
N GLY A 92 24.38 33.50 -33.48
CA GLY A 92 25.75 34.06 -33.53
C GLY A 92 26.68 33.61 -32.39
N LEU A 93 26.16 32.89 -31.38
CA LEU A 93 26.98 32.21 -30.38
C LEU A 93 27.33 30.81 -30.88
N SER A 94 28.53 30.67 -31.45
CA SER A 94 29.10 29.35 -31.73
C SER A 94 29.72 28.79 -30.45
N LEU A 95 29.06 27.82 -29.83
CA LEU A 95 29.62 27.04 -28.72
C LEU A 95 30.63 26.06 -29.28
N LYS A 96 31.87 26.54 -29.44
CA LYS A 96 33.01 25.73 -29.85
C LYS A 96 33.50 24.91 -28.66
N LEU A 97 32.86 23.76 -28.42
CA LEU A 97 33.21 22.80 -27.35
C LEU A 97 34.50 21.99 -27.64
N PHE A 98 35.52 22.61 -28.23
CA PHE A 98 36.87 22.04 -28.32
C PHE A 98 37.87 23.01 -27.70
N GLY A 99 37.87 23.06 -26.37
CA GLY A 99 38.99 23.59 -25.60
C GLY A 99 40.15 22.61 -25.64
N SER A 100 40.89 22.58 -26.75
CA SER A 100 42.28 22.10 -26.72
C SER A 100 43.17 23.31 -26.46
N LYS A 101 43.60 23.49 -25.21
CA LYS A 101 44.78 24.30 -24.95
C LYS A 101 45.61 23.66 -23.82
N ARG A 102 46.87 23.45 -24.20
CA ARG A 102 48.04 23.04 -23.42
C ARG A 102 48.08 23.59 -22.01
#